data_AF-A0A2S5EJ25-F1
#
_entry.id   AF-A0A2S5EJ25-F1
#
_cell.length_a   1.000
_cell.length_b   1.000
_cell.length_c   1.000
_cell.angle_alpha   90.00
_cell.angle_beta   90.00
_cell.angle_gamma   90.00
#
_symmetry.space_group_name_H-M   'P 1'
#
loop_
_entity.id
_entity.type
_entity.pdbx_description
1 polymer ?
#
loop_
_entity_poly.entity_id
_entity_poly.type
_entity_poly.pdbx_seq_one_letter_code
_entity_poly.pdbx_strand_id
1 'polypeptide(L)'
;LDVYRVIDACAEYNKIIEINSNPHRLDIDWRYIKYAKEKGVKLAICPDAHRVEGLQDVKYGIGIARKGWLEAKDVINTYDEDKVYEIFKRK
;
A
#
# COMPACT_ATOMS: atom_id res chain seq x y z
N LEU A 1 0.77 10.84 16.00
CA LEU A 1 1.38 9.51 15.77
C LEU A 1 2.70 9.73 15.03
N ASP A 2 3.76 9.05 15.45
CA ASP A 2 5.02 9.08 14.72
C ASP A 2 4.97 8.05 13.58
N VAL A 3 4.61 8.51 12.39
CA VAL A 3 4.40 7.64 11.22
C VAL A 3 5.71 6.98 10.77
N TYR A 4 6.85 7.65 10.92
CA TYR A 4 8.15 7.08 10.56
C TYR A 4 8.47 5.86 11.42
N ARG A 5 8.25 5.97 12.74
CA ARG A 5 8.43 4.83 13.66
C ARG A 5 7.48 3.67 13.38
N VAL A 6 6.26 3.95 12.94
CA VAL A 6 5.31 2.90 12.52
C VAL A 6 5.81 2.20 11.25
N ILE A 7 6.30 2.95 10.27
CA ILE A 7 6.88 2.39 9.03
C ILE A 7 8.11 1.54 9.34
N ASP A 8 8.98 1.99 10.25
CA ASP A 8 10.14 1.22 10.72
C ASP A 8 9.70 -0.13 11.31
N ALA A 9 8.66 -0.12 12.16
CA ALA A 9 8.09 -1.35 12.69
C ALA A 9 7.49 -2.23 11.58
N CYS A 10 6.78 -1.65 10.60
CA CYS A 10 6.29 -2.43 9.45
C CYS A 10 7.43 -3.11 8.69
N ALA A 11 8.57 -2.43 8.52
CA ALA A 11 9.74 -3.02 7.88
C ALA A 11 10.32 -4.18 8.70
N GLU A 12 10.46 -4.00 10.02
CA GLU A 12 10.99 -5.02 10.95
C GLU A 12 10.10 -6.28 10.99
N TYR A 13 8.79 -6.09 11.06
CA TYR A 13 7.82 -7.18 11.24
C TYR A 13 7.20 -7.67 9.92
N ASN A 14 7.79 -7.28 8.78
CA ASN A 14 7.32 -7.64 7.43
C ASN A 14 5.83 -7.36 7.21
N LYS A 15 5.35 -6.21 7.70
CA LYS A 15 3.95 -5.78 7.54
C LYS A 15 3.79 -4.93 6.30
N ILE A 16 2.64 -5.09 5.65
CA ILE A 16 2.24 -4.34 4.45
C ILE A 16 1.45 -3.11 4.90
N ILE A 17 1.65 -1.98 4.23
CA ILE A 17 0.89 -0.73 4.49
C ILE A 17 -0.17 -0.54 3.40
N GLU A 18 -1.38 -0.18 3.81
CA GLU A 18 -2.46 0.16 2.88
C GLU A 18 -2.26 1.56 2.28
N ILE A 19 -2.50 1.66 0.97
CA ILE A 19 -2.86 2.89 0.27
C ILE A 19 -4.36 2.80 -0.01
N ASN A 20 -5.10 3.47 0.83
CA ASN A 20 -6.52 3.60 0.76
C ASN A 20 -6.90 4.56 -0.38
N SER A 21 -7.49 4.02 -1.44
CA SER A 21 -7.78 4.75 -2.67
C SER A 21 -9.11 5.49 -2.64
N ASN A 22 -9.86 5.43 -1.53
CA ASN A 22 -11.06 6.24 -1.37
C ASN A 22 -10.69 7.74 -1.47
N PRO A 23 -11.33 8.54 -2.35
CA PRO A 23 -10.97 9.94 -2.59
C PRO A 23 -11.15 10.85 -1.37
N HIS A 24 -11.96 10.43 -0.38
CA HIS A 24 -12.13 11.15 0.88
C HIS A 24 -11.07 10.81 1.93
N ARG A 25 -10.21 9.80 1.67
CA ARG A 25 -9.12 9.40 2.58
C ARG A 25 -7.76 9.64 1.98
N LEU A 26 -7.40 8.90 0.92
CA LEU A 26 -6.06 8.92 0.32
C LEU A 26 -4.96 8.75 1.39
N ASP A 27 -5.13 7.72 2.23
CA ASP A 27 -4.29 7.40 3.39
C ASP A 27 -3.64 6.01 3.20
N ILE A 28 -2.37 5.74 3.46
CA ILE A 28 -1.35 6.64 3.99
C ILE A 28 -1.06 7.83 3.06
N ASP A 29 -0.76 9.00 3.66
CA ASP A 29 -0.36 10.18 2.91
C ASP A 29 0.87 9.90 2.03
N TRP A 30 0.78 10.34 0.77
CA TRP A 30 1.80 10.12 -0.26
C TRP A 30 3.22 10.56 0.13
N ARG A 31 3.36 11.53 1.06
CA ARG A 31 4.66 12.01 1.55
C ARG A 31 5.46 10.93 2.29
N TYR A 32 4.77 9.95 2.87
CA TYR A 32 5.42 8.84 3.60
C TYR A 32 5.74 7.63 2.73
N ILE A 33 5.10 7.52 1.56
CA ILE A 33 5.22 6.36 0.68
C ILE A 33 6.66 6.14 0.20
N LYS A 34 7.37 7.20 -0.16
CA LYS A 34 8.77 7.10 -0.59
C LYS A 34 9.66 6.54 0.52
N TYR A 35 9.45 6.98 1.76
CA TYR A 35 10.17 6.46 2.91
C TYR A 35 9.82 4.98 3.17
N ALA A 36 8.54 4.61 3.13
CA ALA A 36 8.12 3.21 3.24
C ALA A 36 8.81 2.31 2.21
N LYS A 37 8.90 2.76 0.96
CA LYS A 37 9.66 2.08 -0.10
C LYS A 37 11.14 1.95 0.22
N GLU A 38 11.79 3.02 0.68
CA GLU A 38 13.21 3.01 1.07
C GLU A 38 13.50 2.05 2.22
N LYS A 39 12.54 1.86 3.13
CA LYS A 39 12.59 0.87 4.21
C LYS A 39 12.25 -0.56 3.76
N GLY A 40 11.93 -0.77 2.48
CA GLY A 40 11.58 -2.07 1.92
C GLY A 40 10.15 -2.54 2.23
N VAL A 41 9.31 -1.68 2.81
CA VAL A 41 7.91 -1.99 3.11
C VAL A 41 7.13 -2.12 1.81
N LYS A 42 6.32 -3.19 1.71
CA LYS A 42 5.39 -3.39 0.60
C LYS A 42 4.08 -2.66 0.86
N LEU A 43 3.42 -2.20 -0.20
CA LEU A 43 2.15 -1.48 -0.10
C LEU A 43 1.03 -2.20 -0.85
N ALA A 44 -0.22 -1.98 -0.41
CA ALA A 44 -1.42 -2.54 -1.02
C ALA A 44 -2.41 -1.42 -1.34
N ILE A 45 -2.88 -1.33 -2.59
CA ILE A 45 -3.91 -0.36 -2.99
C ILE A 45 -5.29 -0.98 -2.73
N CYS A 46 -6.13 -0.27 -1.98
CA CYS A 46 -7.45 -0.75 -1.57
C CYS A 46 -8.50 0.38 -1.65
N PRO A 47 -9.62 0.19 -2.36
CA PRO A 47 -10.68 1.20 -2.45
C PRO A 47 -11.58 1.29 -1.24
N ASP A 48 -11.56 0.28 -0.36
CA ASP A 48 -12.51 0.14 0.76
C ASP A 48 -13.96 0.35 0.31
N ALA A 49 -14.30 -0.35 -0.78
CA ALA A 49 -15.56 -0.17 -1.48
C ALA A 49 -16.71 -0.78 -0.67
N HIS A 50 -17.66 0.07 -0.27
CA HIS A 50 -18.91 -0.35 0.38
C HIS A 50 -20.08 -0.51 -0.62
N ARG A 51 -19.79 -0.27 -1.90
CA ARG A 51 -20.68 -0.43 -3.05
C ARG A 51 -19.85 -0.73 -4.29
N VAL A 52 -20.45 -1.37 -5.30
CA VAL A 52 -19.73 -1.84 -6.50
C VAL A 52 -19.01 -0.71 -7.23
N GLU A 53 -19.61 0.48 -7.28
CA GLU A 53 -19.04 1.65 -7.94
C GLU A 53 -17.75 2.13 -7.26
N GLY A 54 -17.61 1.91 -5.95
CA GLY A 54 -16.40 2.24 -5.19
C GLY A 54 -15.16 1.47 -5.64
N LEU A 55 -15.32 0.32 -6.31
CA LEU A 55 -14.18 -0.42 -6.89
C LEU A 55 -13.42 0.43 -7.92
N GLN A 56 -14.06 1.41 -8.53
CA GLN A 56 -13.43 2.32 -9.50
C GLN A 56 -12.45 3.32 -8.85
N ASP A 57 -12.47 3.45 -7.52
CA ASP A 57 -11.61 4.39 -6.80
C ASP A 57 -10.14 3.95 -6.77
N VAL A 58 -9.84 2.69 -7.11
CA VAL A 58 -8.46 2.16 -7.26
C VAL A 58 -7.58 3.08 -8.11
N LYS A 59 -8.15 3.75 -9.12
CA LYS A 59 -7.45 4.71 -9.98
C LYS A 59 -6.79 5.86 -9.19
N TYR A 60 -7.41 6.31 -8.10
CA TYR A 60 -6.86 7.37 -7.25
C TYR A 60 -5.66 6.84 -6.45
N GLY A 61 -5.76 5.62 -5.93
CA GLY A 61 -4.67 4.93 -5.23
C GLY A 61 -3.46 4.69 -6.12
N ILE A 62 -3.68 4.33 -7.39
CA ILE A 62 -2.60 4.24 -8.39
C ILE A 62 -1.92 5.60 -8.57
N GLY A 63 -2.68 6.69 -8.66
CA GLY A 63 -2.13 8.05 -8.75
C GLY A 63 -1.27 8.41 -7.53
N ILE A 64 -1.75 8.09 -6.32
CA ILE A 64 -1.04 8.30 -5.06
C ILE A 64 0.23 7.45 -4.98
N ALA A 65 0.17 6.17 -5.35
CA ALA A 65 1.33 5.28 -5.41
C ALA A 65 2.42 5.81 -6.34
N ARG A 66 2.04 6.28 -7.54
CA ARG A 66 2.98 6.87 -8.52
C ARG A 66 3.57 8.17 -8.00
N LYS A 67 2.76 9.04 -7.37
CA LYS A 67 3.24 10.28 -6.72
C LYS A 67 4.23 9.98 -5.58
N GLY A 68 4.05 8.85 -4.89
CA GLY A 68 4.96 8.30 -3.88
C GLY A 68 6.15 7.50 -4.43
N TRP A 69 6.40 7.51 -5.74
CA TRP A 69 7.53 6.86 -6.40
C TRP A 69 7.51 5.32 -6.35
N LEU A 70 6.34 4.71 -6.13
CA LEU A 70 6.21 3.26 -6.19
C LEU A 70 6.28 2.74 -7.62
N GLU A 71 6.95 1.60 -7.77
CA GLU A 71 6.95 0.76 -8.96
C GLU A 71 6.06 -0.46 -8.73
N ALA A 72 5.76 -1.23 -9.78
CA ALA A 72 4.94 -2.43 -9.65
C ALA A 72 5.47 -3.40 -8.57
N LYS A 73 6.80 -3.61 -8.53
CA LYS A 73 7.48 -4.47 -7.54
C LYS A 73 7.31 -4.04 -6.07
N ASP A 74 6.78 -2.85 -5.82
CA ASP A 74 6.54 -2.32 -4.47
C ASP A 74 5.08 -2.55 -4.02
N VAL A 75 4.18 -2.88 -4.95
CA VAL A 75 2.73 -2.98 -4.73
C VAL A 75 2.26 -4.43 -4.89
N ILE A 76 1.73 -5.02 -3.82
CA ILE A 76 1.36 -6.43 -3.79
C ILE A 76 0.24 -6.79 -4.78
N ASN A 77 -0.61 -5.83 -5.14
CA ASN A 77 -1.70 -6.03 -6.10
C ASN A 77 -1.21 -6.39 -7.51
N THR A 78 0.09 -6.23 -7.79
CA THR A 78 0.70 -6.55 -9.08
C THR A 78 1.32 -7.95 -9.13
N TYR A 79 1.32 -8.66 -8.01
CA TYR A 79 1.87 -10.00 -7.91
C TYR A 79 0.86 -11.04 -8.39
N ASP A 80 1.36 -12.17 -8.84
CA ASP A 80 0.56 -13.37 -9.05
C ASP A 80 0.04 -13.94 -7.71
N GLU A 81 -0.97 -14.81 -7.81
CA GLU A 81 -1.65 -15.42 -6.67
C GLU A 81 -0.69 -16.20 -5.76
N ASP A 82 0.20 -17.01 -6.34
CA ASP A 82 1.14 -17.85 -5.58
C ASP A 82 2.06 -16.98 -4.72
N LYS A 83 2.60 -15.90 -5.29
CA LYS A 83 3.45 -14.97 -4.58
C LYS A 83 2.71 -14.23 -3.46
N VAL A 84 1.46 -13.84 -3.68
CA VAL A 84 0.62 -13.23 -2.62
C VAL A 84 0.39 -14.23 -1.49
N TYR A 85 0.06 -15.48 -1.83
CA TYR A 85 -0.18 -16.55 -0.86
C TYR A 85 1.07 -16.83 0.00
N GLU A 86 2.24 -16.87 -0.62
CA GLU A 86 3.52 -17.06 0.10
C GLU A 86 3.87 -15.89 1.02
N ILE A 87 3.47 -14.66 0.69
CA ILE A 87 3.65 -13.50 1.58
C ILE A 87 2.82 -13.66 2.85
N PHE A 88 1.55 -14.06 2.73
CA PHE A 88 0.64 -14.18 3.88
C PHE A 88 0.85 -15.43 4.73
N LYS A 89 1.53 -16.46 4.21
CA LYS A 89 1.95 -17.63 5.00
C LYS A 89 3.03 -17.33 6.02
N ARG A 90 3.89 -16.35 5.73
CA ARG A 90 5.02 -15.97 6.59
C ARG A 90 4.46 -15.16 7.76
N LYS A 91 4.61 -15.67 8.99
CA LYS A 91 4.14 -15.01 10.23
C LYS A 91 4.98 -13.78 10.58
#